data_AF-A0A962Y6P5-F1
#
_entry.id   AF-A0A962Y6P5-F1
#
_cell.length_a   1.000
_cell.length_b   1.000
_cell.length_c   1.000
_cell.angle_alpha   90.00
_cell.angle_beta   90.00
_cell.angle_gamma   90.00
#
_symmetry.space_group_name_H-M   'P 1'
#
loop_
_entity.id
_entity.type
_entity.pdbx_description
1 polymer ?
#
loop_
_entity_poly.entity_id
_entity_poly.type
_entity_poly.pdbx_seq_one_letter_code
_entity_poly.pdbx_strand_id
1 'polypeptide(L)'
;MNYTPRQLGDLTPTNPNRRQGLLAVFHIDLPLLVGLLLLCGFGLIVLYSASGENLAQVERQAARLLIAFLVMLAIAQVSPSTLRRWSPSLYAVGMLMLVAVLIFGEVGKGAQRWLDLGIVRFQPSELVKLAVPLMIAWYLAEKRLPPSWQRLLIAAV
;
A
#
# COMPACT_ATOMS: atom_id res chain seq x y z
N MET A 1 -12.37 -22.42 -48.30
CA MET A 1 -11.06 -22.75 -47.71
C MET A 1 -11.35 -23.31 -46.33
N ASN A 2 -11.50 -24.62 -46.21
CA ASN A 2 -12.06 -25.30 -45.03
C ASN A 2 -10.92 -25.69 -44.08
N TYR A 3 -10.81 -25.02 -42.95
CA TYR A 3 -9.89 -25.41 -41.89
C TYR A 3 -10.51 -26.56 -41.07
N THR A 4 -9.76 -27.64 -40.91
CA THR A 4 -10.17 -28.81 -40.12
C THR A 4 -10.03 -28.52 -38.62
N PRO A 5 -10.92 -29.06 -37.76
CA PRO A 5 -10.94 -28.77 -36.31
C PRO A 5 -9.74 -29.30 -35.51
N ARG A 6 -8.74 -29.93 -36.15
CA ARG A 6 -7.52 -30.46 -35.49
C ARG A 6 -6.38 -29.44 -35.38
N GLN A 7 -6.45 -28.29 -36.06
CA GLN A 7 -5.36 -27.30 -36.06
C GLN A 7 -5.52 -26.17 -35.01
N LEU A 8 -6.56 -26.23 -34.17
CA LEU A 8 -6.81 -25.25 -33.09
C LEU A 8 -6.35 -25.74 -31.70
N GLY A 9 -5.43 -26.72 -31.66
CA GLY A 9 -4.88 -27.27 -30.41
C GLY A 9 -3.63 -26.56 -29.88
N ASP A 10 -2.96 -25.77 -30.72
CA ASP A 10 -1.61 -25.24 -30.45
C ASP A 10 -1.53 -23.70 -30.32
N LEU A 11 -2.68 -23.01 -30.23
CA LEU A 11 -2.71 -21.56 -30.00
C LEU A 11 -2.74 -21.18 -28.52
N THR A 12 -2.49 -22.12 -27.60
CA THR A 12 -2.22 -21.75 -26.21
C THR A 12 -0.79 -21.24 -26.11
N PRO A 13 -0.54 -19.94 -25.85
CA PRO A 13 0.76 -19.54 -25.35
C PRO A 13 0.96 -20.24 -24.00
N THR A 14 1.69 -21.36 -24.00
CA THR A 14 2.21 -21.98 -22.79
C THR A 14 3.29 -21.04 -22.26
N ASN A 15 2.86 -20.09 -21.43
CA ASN A 15 3.71 -19.04 -20.91
C ASN A 15 4.93 -19.65 -20.18
N PRO A 16 6.17 -19.42 -20.67
CA PRO A 16 7.37 -20.10 -20.18
C PRO A 16 7.84 -19.62 -18.80
N ASN A 17 7.11 -18.69 -18.15
CA ASN A 17 7.56 -18.03 -16.93
C ASN A 17 6.74 -18.37 -15.67
N ARG A 18 6.20 -19.58 -15.60
CA ARG A 18 5.56 -20.08 -14.37
C ARG A 18 6.63 -20.50 -13.35
N ARG A 19 7.32 -19.53 -12.75
CA ARG A 19 8.09 -19.79 -11.51
C ARG A 19 7.09 -20.10 -10.40
N GLN A 20 6.59 -21.33 -10.36
CA GLN A 20 5.82 -21.88 -9.25
C GLN A 20 6.78 -22.18 -8.09
N GLY A 21 7.34 -21.13 -7.50
CA GLY A 21 8.03 -21.22 -6.22
C GLY A 21 7.07 -20.93 -5.08
N LEU A 22 7.45 -21.29 -3.85
CA LEU A 22 6.76 -20.93 -2.61
C LEU A 22 6.42 -19.42 -2.53
N LEU A 23 7.19 -18.57 -3.23
CA LEU A 23 7.05 -17.12 -3.31
C LEU A 23 5.81 -16.65 -4.11
N ALA A 24 5.37 -17.42 -5.11
CA ALA A 24 4.14 -17.11 -5.86
C ALA A 24 2.88 -17.35 -5.02
N VAL A 25 2.97 -18.18 -3.97
CA VAL A 25 1.88 -18.45 -3.03
C VAL A 25 1.64 -17.27 -2.09
N PHE A 26 2.69 -16.53 -1.72
CA PHE A 26 2.61 -15.43 -0.76
C PHE A 26 2.34 -14.04 -1.38
N HIS A 27 2.20 -13.92 -2.70
CA HIS A 27 2.01 -12.63 -3.41
C HIS A 27 3.10 -11.58 -3.10
N ILE A 28 4.35 -12.02 -2.89
CA ILE A 28 5.47 -11.13 -2.54
C ILE A 28 6.56 -11.17 -3.61
N ASP A 29 6.92 -10.00 -4.12
CA ASP A 29 8.08 -9.81 -5.00
C ASP A 29 9.38 -9.83 -4.20
N LEU A 30 10.10 -10.95 -4.26
CA LEU A 30 11.34 -11.15 -3.52
C LEU A 30 12.42 -10.07 -3.77
N PRO A 31 12.67 -9.59 -5.01
CA PRO A 31 13.63 -8.52 -5.24
C PRO A 31 13.27 -7.23 -4.50
N LEU A 32 11.99 -6.86 -4.47
CA LEU A 32 11.50 -5.68 -3.75
C LEU A 32 11.59 -5.87 -2.24
N LEU A 33 11.26 -7.06 -1.73
CA LEU A 33 11.38 -7.37 -0.30
C LEU A 33 12.84 -7.28 0.16
N VAL A 34 13.78 -7.86 -0.60
CA VAL A 34 15.22 -7.81 -0.27
C VAL A 34 15.72 -6.36 -0.32
N GLY A 35 15.36 -5.60 -1.35
CA GLY A 35 15.71 -4.18 -1.44
C GLY A 35 15.17 -3.36 -0.26
N LEU A 36 13.92 -3.60 0.14
CA LEU A 36 13.31 -2.96 1.30
C LEU A 36 14.02 -3.32 2.62
N LEU A 37 14.35 -4.60 2.83
CA LEU A 37 15.08 -5.06 4.02
C LEU A 37 16.48 -4.44 4.11
N LEU A 38 17.20 -4.36 2.99
CA LEU A 38 18.50 -3.70 2.92
C LEU A 38 18.40 -2.20 3.23
N LEU A 39 17.39 -1.52 2.65
CA LEU A 39 17.15 -0.10 2.92
C LEU A 39 16.82 0.16 4.40
N CYS A 40 15.96 -0.68 4.99
CA CYS A 40 15.62 -0.59 6.41
C CYS A 40 16.83 -0.87 7.31
N GLY A 41 17.62 -1.90 7.01
CA GLY A 41 18.84 -2.24 7.75
C GLY A 41 19.87 -1.12 7.70
N PHE A 42 20.11 -0.56 6.51
CA PHE A 42 20.96 0.62 6.36
C PHE A 42 20.41 1.83 7.12
N GLY A 43 19.11 2.06 7.08
CA GLY A 43 18.45 3.12 7.86
C GLY A 43 18.65 2.99 9.37
N LEU A 44 18.69 1.77 9.91
CA LEU A 44 18.99 1.54 11.33
C LEU A 44 20.46 1.86 11.66
N ILE A 45 21.40 1.54 10.77
CA ILE A 45 22.83 1.91 10.92
C ILE A 45 22.97 3.44 10.92
N VAL A 46 22.31 4.12 9.98
CA VAL A 46 22.30 5.59 9.93
C VAL A 46 21.66 6.18 11.18
N LEU A 47 20.56 5.62 11.66
CA LEU A 47 19.92 6.06 12.91
C LEU A 47 20.83 5.89 14.12
N TYR A 48 21.54 4.76 14.24
CA TYR A 48 22.50 4.54 15.32
C TYR A 48 23.59 5.63 15.31
N SER A 49 24.12 5.94 14.13
CA SER A 49 25.13 7.01 13.98
C SER A 49 24.57 8.40 14.31
N ALA A 50 23.38 8.74 13.79
CA ALA A 50 22.78 10.07 13.98
C ALA A 50 22.23 10.31 15.39
N SER A 51 21.92 9.24 16.13
CA SER A 51 21.40 9.31 17.50
C SER A 51 22.48 9.36 18.58
N GLY A 52 23.76 9.41 18.19
CA GLY A 52 24.89 9.35 19.13
C GLY A 52 25.00 7.99 19.80
N GLU A 53 24.88 6.91 19.01
CA GLU A 53 25.03 5.52 19.46
C GLU A 53 23.96 5.06 20.47
N ASN A 54 22.78 5.69 20.43
CA ASN A 54 21.68 5.36 21.33
C ASN A 54 20.95 4.08 20.90
N LEU A 55 21.38 2.94 21.45
CA LEU A 55 20.77 1.62 21.19
C LEU A 55 19.26 1.61 21.45
N ALA A 56 18.78 2.30 22.49
CA ALA A 56 17.35 2.31 22.82
C ALA A 56 16.49 2.98 21.71
N GLN A 57 17.04 3.93 20.95
CA GLN A 57 16.34 4.50 19.79
C GLN A 57 16.29 3.51 18.62
N VAL A 58 17.38 2.77 18.39
CA VAL A 58 17.45 1.73 17.37
C VAL A 58 16.49 0.59 17.68
N GLU A 59 16.44 0.11 18.92
CA GLU A 59 15.51 -0.94 19.35
C GLU A 59 14.06 -0.53 19.16
N ARG A 60 13.69 0.70 19.56
CA ARG A 60 12.34 1.22 19.32
C ARG A 60 12.01 1.31 17.83
N GLN A 61 12.98 1.68 16.99
CA GLN A 61 12.77 1.74 15.55
C GLN A 61 12.66 0.35 14.93
N ALA A 62 13.46 -0.61 15.38
CA ALA A 62 13.41 -2.00 14.94
C ALA A 62 12.06 -2.64 15.30
N ALA A 63 11.53 -2.39 16.51
CA ALA A 63 10.20 -2.86 16.91
C ALA A 63 9.08 -2.28 16.02
N ARG A 64 9.15 -0.98 15.69
CA ARG A 64 8.20 -0.35 14.75
C ARG A 64 8.29 -0.95 13.36
N LEU A 65 9.50 -1.21 12.86
CA LEU A 65 9.71 -1.87 11.57
C LEU A 65 9.12 -3.28 11.58
N LEU A 66 9.35 -4.05 12.63
CA LEU A 66 8.78 -5.40 12.77
C LEU A 66 7.25 -5.37 12.69
N ILE A 67 6.60 -4.47 13.44
CA ILE A 67 5.14 -4.30 13.40
C ILE A 67 4.70 -3.88 11.98
N ALA A 68 5.41 -2.95 11.34
CA ALA A 68 5.09 -2.50 9.98
C ALA A 68 5.21 -3.65 8.96
N PHE A 69 6.22 -4.51 9.07
CA PHE A 69 6.37 -5.70 8.22
C PHE A 69 5.24 -6.71 8.44
N LEU A 70 4.83 -6.96 9.69
CA LEU A 70 3.70 -7.85 9.96
C LEU A 70 2.40 -7.32 9.34
N VAL A 71 2.14 -6.01 9.48
CA VAL A 71 0.97 -5.36 8.86
C VAL A 71 1.06 -5.43 7.33
N MET A 72 2.23 -5.16 6.75
CA MET A 72 2.45 -5.28 5.31
C MET A 72 2.18 -6.70 4.81
N LEU A 73 2.69 -7.73 5.49
CA LEU A 73 2.47 -9.13 5.12
C LEU A 73 0.99 -9.51 5.21
N ALA A 74 0.27 -9.05 6.24
CA ALA A 74 -1.16 -9.25 6.38
C ALA A 74 -1.95 -8.60 5.24
N ILE A 75 -1.64 -7.33 4.91
CA ILE A 75 -2.28 -6.61 3.80
C ILE A 75 -1.95 -7.25 2.45
N ALA A 76 -0.73 -7.77 2.26
CA ALA A 76 -0.31 -8.45 1.03
C ALA A 76 -1.13 -9.72 0.74
N GLN A 77 -1.74 -10.34 1.75
CA GLN A 77 -2.65 -11.48 1.55
C GLN A 77 -4.05 -11.06 1.08
N VAL A 78 -4.39 -9.77 1.13
CA VAL A 78 -5.71 -9.27 0.72
C VAL A 78 -5.78 -9.22 -0.81
N SER A 79 -6.79 -9.87 -1.38
CA SER A 79 -6.95 -9.91 -2.83
C SER A 79 -7.26 -8.52 -3.42
N PRO A 80 -6.81 -8.23 -4.66
CA PRO A 80 -7.11 -6.97 -5.33
C PRO A 80 -8.62 -6.71 -5.51
N SER A 81 -9.44 -7.76 -5.65
CA SER A 81 -10.89 -7.65 -5.73
C SER A 81 -11.51 -7.17 -4.42
N THR A 82 -10.98 -7.62 -3.28
CA THR A 82 -11.39 -7.16 -1.96
C THR A 82 -11.01 -5.70 -1.77
N LEU A 83 -9.77 -5.32 -2.10
CA LEU A 83 -9.32 -3.92 -2.03
C LEU A 83 -10.23 -3.02 -2.86
N ARG A 84 -10.53 -3.40 -4.12
CA ARG A 84 -11.46 -2.66 -4.98
C ARG A 84 -12.84 -2.47 -4.33
N ARG A 85 -13.40 -3.52 -3.71
CA ARG A 85 -14.72 -3.44 -3.06
C ARG A 85 -14.72 -2.48 -1.87
N TRP A 86 -13.63 -2.43 -1.11
CA TRP A 86 -13.50 -1.58 0.08
C TRP A 86 -12.97 -0.17 -0.20
N SER A 87 -12.47 0.13 -1.42
CA SER A 87 -11.91 1.45 -1.76
C SER A 87 -12.80 2.63 -1.35
N PRO A 88 -14.12 2.66 -1.66
CA PRO A 88 -14.97 3.80 -1.29
C PRO A 88 -15.10 3.96 0.23
N SER A 89 -15.24 2.85 0.96
CA SER A 89 -15.35 2.86 2.43
C SER A 89 -14.04 3.31 3.08
N LEU A 90 -12.89 2.84 2.59
CA LEU A 90 -11.57 3.27 3.09
C LEU A 90 -11.34 4.76 2.87
N TYR A 91 -11.75 5.28 1.71
CA TYR A 91 -11.70 6.71 1.41
C TYR A 91 -12.61 7.52 2.34
N ALA A 92 -13.85 7.09 2.54
CA ALA A 92 -14.79 7.76 3.43
C ALA A 92 -14.27 7.80 4.88
N VAL A 93 -13.78 6.67 5.40
CA VAL A 93 -13.16 6.60 6.74
C VAL A 93 -11.95 7.52 6.82
N GLY A 94 -11.06 7.51 5.82
CA GLY A 94 -9.91 8.41 5.78
C GLY A 94 -10.30 9.88 5.83
N MET A 95 -11.33 10.27 5.07
CA MET A 95 -11.85 11.63 5.09
C MET A 95 -12.44 12.01 6.45
N LEU A 96 -13.21 11.11 7.07
CA LEU A 96 -13.75 11.31 8.41
C LEU A 96 -12.63 11.46 9.45
N MET A 97 -11.56 10.67 9.34
CA MET A 97 -10.41 10.80 10.24
C MET A 97 -9.64 12.11 10.04
N LEU A 98 -9.56 12.64 8.82
CA LEU A 98 -9.00 13.97 8.56
C LEU A 98 -9.86 15.07 9.22
N VAL A 99 -11.18 14.96 9.15
CA VAL A 99 -12.06 15.89 9.88
C VAL A 99 -11.87 15.73 11.39
N ALA A 100 -11.79 14.49 11.88
CA ALA A 100 -11.61 14.21 13.30
C ALA A 100 -10.30 14.80 13.85
N VAL A 101 -9.19 14.77 13.11
CA VAL A 101 -7.93 15.37 13.57
C VAL A 101 -7.97 16.88 13.61
N LEU A 102 -8.85 17.55 12.86
CA LEU A 102 -9.03 19.01 12.98
C LEU A 102 -9.75 19.39 14.29
N ILE A 103 -10.63 18.52 14.79
CA ILE A 103 -11.44 18.79 15.99
C ILE A 103 -10.74 18.28 17.25
N PHE A 104 -10.18 17.06 17.18
CA PHE A 104 -9.66 16.31 18.32
C PHE A 104 -8.15 16.03 18.23
N GLY A 105 -7.47 16.46 17.18
CA GLY A 105 -6.05 16.17 17.02
C GLY A 105 -5.21 16.92 18.05
N GLU A 106 -4.07 16.33 18.41
CA GLU A 106 -3.11 16.97 19.28
C GLU A 106 -2.13 17.83 18.48
N VAL A 107 -1.78 18.99 19.03
CA VAL A 107 -0.77 19.88 18.45
C VAL A 107 0.62 19.34 18.78
N GLY A 108 1.28 18.73 17.79
CA GLY A 108 2.68 18.30 17.89
C GLY A 108 3.57 19.21 17.06
N LYS A 109 4.61 19.82 17.67
CA LYS A 109 5.56 20.72 16.97
C LYS A 109 4.86 21.85 16.18
N GLY A 110 3.77 22.40 16.71
CA GLY A 110 3.04 23.53 16.14
C GLY A 110 1.99 23.18 15.07
N ALA A 111 1.75 21.90 14.77
CA ALA A 111 0.69 21.48 13.84
C ALA A 111 -0.16 20.33 14.41
N GLN A 112 -1.47 20.40 14.16
CA GLN A 112 -2.43 19.36 14.54
C GLN A 112 -2.41 18.24 13.48
N ARG A 113 -1.74 17.13 13.76
CA ARG A 113 -1.49 16.05 12.77
C ARG A 113 -1.73 14.64 13.31
N TRP A 114 -1.60 14.48 14.63
CA TRP A 114 -1.67 13.20 15.29
C TRP A 114 -2.96 13.13 16.07
N LEU A 115 -3.66 12.01 15.91
CA LEU A 115 -4.80 11.67 16.74
C LEU A 115 -4.30 10.66 17.78
N ASP A 116 -4.31 11.06 19.05
CA ASP A 116 -3.92 10.19 20.13
C ASP A 116 -5.11 9.32 20.53
N LEU A 117 -4.99 8.01 20.28
CA LEU A 117 -5.99 7.01 20.64
C LEU A 117 -5.73 6.41 22.04
N GLY A 118 -4.87 7.05 22.84
CA GLY A 118 -4.46 6.63 24.19
C GLY A 118 -3.38 5.54 24.21
N ILE A 119 -3.45 4.59 23.27
CA ILE A 119 -2.47 3.49 23.16
C ILE A 119 -1.51 3.74 21.99
N VAL A 120 -2.02 4.32 20.91
CA VAL A 120 -1.27 4.59 19.69
C VAL A 120 -1.61 5.97 19.17
N ARG A 121 -0.58 6.67 18.69
CA ARG A 121 -0.76 7.93 17.96
C ARG A 121 -0.91 7.57 16.49
N PHE A 122 -2.07 7.84 15.92
CA PHE A 122 -2.36 7.56 14.52
C PHE A 122 -2.40 8.85 13.72
N GLN A 123 -1.78 8.85 12.55
CA GLN A 123 -1.78 10.01 11.65
C GLN A 123 -2.75 9.75 10.49
N PRO A 124 -3.92 10.40 10.43
CA PRO A 124 -4.94 10.14 9.41
C PRO A 124 -4.45 10.29 7.97
N SER A 125 -3.51 11.20 7.71
CA SER A 125 -2.96 11.40 6.37
C SER A 125 -2.18 10.19 5.85
N GLU A 126 -1.69 9.30 6.73
CA GLU A 126 -1.06 8.04 6.32
C GLU A 126 -2.08 7.10 5.65
N LEU A 127 -3.30 7.00 6.19
CA LEU A 127 -4.36 6.20 5.59
C LEU A 127 -4.81 6.79 4.25
N VAL A 128 -4.99 8.11 4.18
CA VAL A 128 -5.48 8.79 2.98
C VAL A 128 -4.52 8.68 1.80
N LYS A 129 -3.20 8.64 2.06
CA LYS A 129 -2.17 8.38 1.03
C LYS A 129 -2.39 7.06 0.28
N LEU A 130 -3.00 6.05 0.93
CA LEU A 130 -3.36 4.79 0.28
C LEU A 130 -4.78 4.82 -0.27
N ALA A 131 -5.73 5.41 0.46
CA ALA A 131 -7.14 5.41 0.09
C ALA A 131 -7.45 6.23 -1.18
N VAL A 132 -6.75 7.35 -1.41
CA VAL A 132 -6.98 8.22 -2.57
C VAL A 132 -6.66 7.51 -3.90
N PRO A 133 -5.45 6.95 -4.12
CA PRO A 133 -5.17 6.20 -5.35
C PRO A 133 -6.10 5.01 -5.55
N LEU A 134 -6.48 4.31 -4.48
CA LEU A 134 -7.43 3.19 -4.54
C LEU A 134 -8.83 3.66 -4.97
N MET A 135 -9.29 4.82 -4.50
CA MET A 135 -10.58 5.41 -4.88
C MET A 135 -10.57 5.90 -6.33
N ILE A 136 -9.48 6.53 -6.76
CA ILE A 136 -9.32 6.97 -8.15
C ILE A 136 -9.32 5.77 -9.09
N ALA A 137 -8.55 4.72 -8.76
CA ALA A 137 -8.53 3.48 -9.53
C ALA A 137 -9.92 2.84 -9.59
N TRP A 138 -10.64 2.79 -8.47
CA TRP A 138 -12.02 2.30 -8.41
C TRP A 138 -12.97 3.12 -9.31
N TYR A 139 -12.91 4.45 -9.22
CA TYR A 139 -13.77 5.37 -9.96
C TYR A 139 -13.55 5.31 -11.47
N LEU A 140 -12.32 5.06 -11.92
CA LEU A 140 -11.96 5.00 -13.32
C LEU A 140 -12.08 3.59 -13.93
N ALA A 141 -12.09 2.52 -13.12
CA ALA A 141 -12.03 1.13 -13.58
C ALA A 141 -13.15 0.73 -14.58
N GLU A 142 -14.34 1.32 -14.46
CA GLU A 142 -15.51 1.00 -15.29
C GLU A 142 -15.76 2.03 -16.40
N LYS A 143 -14.90 3.05 -16.52
CA LYS A 143 -15.10 4.15 -17.46
C LYS A 143 -14.42 3.85 -18.79
N ARG A 144 -15.11 4.12 -19.90
CA ARG A 144 -14.56 3.98 -21.26
C ARG A 144 -13.31 4.85 -21.40
N LEU A 145 -12.26 4.25 -21.96
CA LEU A 145 -11.02 4.94 -22.34
C LEU A 145 -11.18 5.54 -23.74
N PRO A 146 -10.61 6.74 -24.02
CA PRO A 146 -9.94 7.63 -23.06
C PRO A 146 -10.95 8.35 -22.14
N PRO A 147 -10.60 8.61 -20.87
CA PRO A 147 -11.47 9.34 -19.95
C PRO A 147 -11.60 10.80 -20.40
N SER A 148 -12.83 11.32 -20.45
CA SER A 148 -13.10 12.73 -20.74
C SER A 148 -12.38 13.65 -19.75
N TRP A 149 -11.97 14.85 -20.16
CA TRP A 149 -11.26 15.83 -19.31
C TRP A 149 -11.99 16.16 -17.99
N GLN A 150 -13.32 16.21 -17.97
CA GLN A 150 -14.10 16.37 -16.74
C GLN A 150 -13.81 15.27 -15.70
N ARG A 151 -13.59 14.03 -16.15
CA ARG A 151 -13.28 12.88 -15.28
C ARG A 151 -11.84 12.93 -14.78
N LEU A 152 -10.92 13.47 -15.59
CA LEU A 152 -9.56 13.72 -15.14
C LEU A 152 -9.49 14.82 -14.09
N LEU A 153 -10.26 15.90 -14.26
CA LEU A 153 -10.36 16.96 -13.25
C LEU A 153 -10.88 16.42 -11.92
N ILE A 154 -11.93 15.58 -11.95
CA ILE A 154 -12.45 14.93 -10.74
C ILE A 154 -11.42 13.99 -10.09
N ALA A 155 -10.57 13.33 -10.88
CA ALA A 155 -9.52 12.45 -10.36
C ALA A 155 -8.25 13.19 -9.91
N ALA A 156 -8.09 14.47 -10.27
CA ALA A 156 -6.93 15.29 -9.94
C ALA A 156 -7.08 16.06 -8.61
N VAL A 157 -8.30 16.15 -8.08
CA VAL A 157 -8.65 16.75 -6.78
C VAL A 157 -8.61 15.69 -5.69
#